data_AF-A0A6L9Z7D5-F1
#
_entry.id   AF-A0A6L9Z7D5-F1
#
_cell.length_a   1.000
_cell.length_b   1.000
_cell.length_c   1.000
_cell.angle_alpha   90.00
_cell.angle_beta   90.00
_cell.angle_gamma   90.00
#
_symmetry.space_group_name_H-M   'P 1'
#
loop_
_entity.id
_entity.type
_entity.pdbx_description
1 polymer ?
#
loop_
_entity_poly.entity_id
_entity_poly.type
_entity_poly.pdbx_seq_one_letter_code
_entity_poly.pdbx_strand_id
1 'polypeptide(L)' 'DVTGAGDTVVAALTLSLCLGASYWEAAVLGNLAASIVVRQFGTATTSQDEMKEALRGLLEVEP' A
#
# COMPACT_ATOMS: atom_id res chain seq x y z
N ASP A 1 3.42 -14.01 -3.80
CA ASP A 1 2.55 -14.79 -2.91
C ASP A 1 1.37 -13.91 -2.54
N VAL A 2 0.11 -14.36 -2.67
CA VAL A 2 -1.06 -13.50 -2.37
C VAL A 2 -1.49 -13.55 -0.89
N THR A 3 -0.81 -14.37 -0.10
CA THR A 3 -1.08 -14.53 1.34
C THR A 3 -0.88 -13.20 2.07
N GLY A 4 -1.89 -12.75 2.83
CA GLY A 4 -1.82 -11.50 3.61
C GLY A 4 -2.04 -10.20 2.82
N ALA A 5 -2.32 -10.26 1.51
CA ALA A 5 -2.57 -9.07 0.70
C ALA A 5 -3.81 -8.30 1.18
N GLY A 6 -4.92 -9.00 1.45
CA GLY A 6 -6.16 -8.40 1.93
C GLY A 6 -6.00 -7.70 3.29
N ASP A 7 -5.33 -8.36 4.23
CA ASP A 7 -5.04 -7.79 5.55
C ASP A 7 -4.17 -6.53 5.43
N THR A 8 -3.20 -6.55 4.51
CA THR A 8 -2.35 -5.39 4.20
C THR A 8 -3.15 -4.22 3.64
N VAL A 9 -4.07 -4.47 2.70
CA VAL A 9 -4.98 -3.43 2.18
C VAL A 9 -5.77 -2.80 3.33
N VAL A 10 -6.42 -3.62 4.16
CA VAL A 10 -7.28 -3.15 5.24
C VAL A 10 -6.49 -2.36 6.28
N ALA A 11 -5.30 -2.84 6.66
CA ALA A 11 -4.43 -2.16 7.62
C ALA A 11 -4.01 -0.77 7.14
N ALA A 12 -3.46 -0.67 5.92
CA ALA A 12 -2.99 0.60 5.37
C ALA A 12 -4.15 1.57 5.06
N LEU A 13 -5.27 1.06 4.55
CA LEU A 13 -6.48 1.86 4.31
C LEU A 13 -7.02 2.43 5.62
N THR A 14 -7.18 1.60 6.65
CA THR A 14 -7.72 2.03 7.95
C THR A 14 -6.81 3.06 8.60
N LEU A 15 -5.50 2.84 8.60
CA LEU A 15 -4.53 3.80 9.13
C LEU A 15 -4.61 5.15 8.41
N SER A 16 -4.71 5.14 7.08
CA SER A 16 -4.82 6.36 6.27
C SER A 16 -6.08 7.15 6.62
N LEU A 17 -7.22 6.46 6.76
CA LEU A 17 -8.47 7.09 7.18
C LEU A 17 -8.39 7.66 8.60
N CYS A 18 -7.75 6.95 9.55
CA CYS A 18 -7.52 7.45 10.91
C CYS A 18 -6.67 8.74 10.94
N LEU A 19 -5.82 8.95 9.92
CA LEU A 19 -5.01 10.16 9.77
C LEU A 19 -5.72 11.28 8.99
N GLY A 20 -6.99 11.08 8.61
CA GLY A 20 -7.80 12.08 7.91
C GLY A 20 -7.62 12.09 6.39
N ALA A 21 -7.02 11.06 5.80
CA ALA A 21 -6.96 10.91 4.35
C ALA A 21 -8.37 10.73 3.77
N SER A 22 -8.57 11.19 2.54
CA SER A 22 -9.78 10.88 1.77
C SER A 22 -9.88 9.38 1.49
N TYR A 23 -11.11 8.90 1.19
CA TYR A 23 -11.32 7.52 0.78
C TYR A 23 -10.49 7.13 -0.46
N TRP A 24 -10.28 8.08 -1.38
CA TRP A 24 -9.45 7.87 -2.56
C TRP A 24 -7.98 7.63 -2.17
N GLU A 25 -7.39 8.54 -1.37
CA GLU A 25 -6.01 8.41 -0.91
C GLU A 25 -5.80 7.12 -0.10
N ALA A 26 -6.74 6.80 0.80
CA ALA A 26 -6.68 5.58 1.59
C ALA A 26 -6.76 4.30 0.72
N ALA A 27 -7.59 4.30 -0.32
CA ALA A 27 -7.67 3.19 -1.27
C ALA A 27 -6.38 3.04 -2.08
N VAL A 28 -5.78 4.16 -2.52
CA VAL A 28 -4.48 4.17 -3.22
C VAL A 28 -3.40 3.58 -2.33
N LEU A 29 -3.28 4.05 -1.08
CA LEU A 29 -2.26 3.58 -0.13
C LEU A 29 -2.48 2.10 0.25
N GLY A 30 -3.73 1.67 0.43
CA GLY A 30 -4.07 0.26 0.68
C GLY A 30 -3.62 -0.65 -0.45
N ASN A 31 -3.98 -0.31 -1.69
CA ASN A 31 -3.59 -1.08 -2.87
C ASN A 31 -2.07 -1.06 -3.09
N LEU A 32 -1.42 0.08 -2.85
CA LEU A 32 0.02 0.24 -2.95
C LEU A 32 0.74 -0.72 -1.99
N ALA A 33 0.36 -0.73 -0.71
CA ALA A 33 0.95 -1.60 0.30
C ALA A 33 0.82 -3.09 -0.06
N ALA A 34 -0.38 -3.50 -0.50
CA ALA A 34 -0.60 -4.86 -0.96
C ALA A 34 0.24 -5.21 -2.19
N SER A 35 0.39 -4.28 -3.15
CA SER A 35 1.18 -4.50 -4.36
C SER A 35 2.67 -4.79 -4.09
N ILE A 36 3.19 -4.28 -2.97
CA ILE A 36 4.56 -4.54 -2.50
C ILE A 36 4.64 -5.93 -1.86
N VAL A 37 3.76 -6.20 -0.89
CA VAL A 37 3.80 -7.44 -0.10
C VAL A 37 3.55 -8.68 -0.97
N VAL A 38 2.70 -8.60 -2.00
CA VAL A 38 2.42 -9.75 -2.87
C VAL A 38 3.62 -10.23 -3.70
N ARG A 39 4.66 -9.40 -3.81
CA ARG A 39 5.92 -9.74 -4.51
C ARG A 39 6.90 -10.50 -3.62
N GLN A 40 6.59 -10.65 -2.33
CA GLN A 40 7.41 -11.34 -1.35
C GLN A 40 6.86 -12.75 -1.06
N PHE A 41 7.65 -13.64 -0.47
CA PHE A 41 7.22 -14.99 -0.08
C PHE A 41 6.68 -14.99 1.35
N GLY A 42 5.52 -15.61 1.59
CA GLY A 42 4.88 -15.69 2.90
C GLY A 42 4.21 -14.40 3.36
N THR A 43 3.89 -14.32 4.65
CA THR A 43 3.31 -13.13 5.30
C THR A 43 4.39 -12.09 5.55
N ALA A 44 4.67 -11.29 4.52
CA ALA A 44 5.65 -10.23 4.62
C ALA A 44 4.99 -8.88 4.94
N THR A 45 5.81 -7.89 5.29
CA THR A 45 5.36 -6.52 5.60
C THR A 45 6.11 -5.54 4.71
N THR A 46 5.58 -4.33 4.55
CA THR A 46 6.28 -3.24 3.87
C THR A 46 6.73 -2.17 4.86
N SER A 47 7.79 -1.45 4.50
CA SER A 47 8.36 -0.33 5.22
C SER A 47 7.88 1.02 4.66
N GLN A 48 8.05 2.09 5.43
CA GLN A 48 7.72 3.45 4.96
C GLN A 48 8.55 3.87 3.75
N ASP A 49 9.79 3.41 3.64
CA ASP A 49 10.67 3.78 2.54
C ASP A 49 10.26 3.09 1.25
N GLU A 50 9.95 1.79 1.28
CA GLU A 50 9.37 1.06 0.14
C GLU A 50 8.05 1.69 -0.31
N MET A 51 7.18 2.08 0.64
CA MET A 51 5.92 2.76 0.34
C MET A 51 6.14 4.10 -0.36
N LYS A 52 7.10 4.91 0.11
CA LYS A 52 7.42 6.20 -0.51
C LYS A 52 8.01 6.03 -1.91
N GLU A 53 8.89 5.06 -2.10
CA GLU A 53 9.50 4.78 -3.39
C GLU A 53 8.47 4.28 -4.40
N ALA A 54 7.61 3.33 -3.99
CA ALA A 54 6.54 2.83 -4.83
C ALA A 54 5.49 3.92 -5.16
N LEU A 55 5.19 4.81 -4.19
CA LEU A 55 4.28 5.94 -4.42
C LEU A 55 4.87 6.95 -5.41
N ARG A 56 6.16 7.27 -5.31
CA ARG A 56 6.86 8.12 -6.30
C ARG A 56 6.76 7.50 -7.69
N GLY A 57 7.02 6.20 -7.81
CA GLY A 57 6.88 5.48 -9.07
C GLY A 57 5.46 5.54 -9.67
N LEU A 58 4.40 5.60 -8.86
CA LEU A 58 3.03 5.81 -9.34
C LEU A 58 2.75 7.25 -9.78
N LEU A 59 3.33 8.24 -9.10
CA LEU A 59 3.14 9.66 -9.40
C LEU A 59 3.98 10.14 -10.58
N GLU A 60 5.11 9.49 -10.84
CA GLU A 60 6.01 9.78 -11.96
C GLU A 60 5.54 9.15 -13.28
N VAL A 61 4.43 8.41 -13.29
CA VAL A 61 3.75 8.00 -14.52
C VAL A 61 3.06 9.23 -15.13
N GLU A 62 3.82 10.06 -15.83
CA GLU A 62 3.25 10.99 -16.82
C GLU A 62 2.70 10.20 -18.04
N PRO A 63 1.65 10.73 -18.69
CA PRO A 63 0.79 10.01 -19.64
C PRO A 63 1.46 9.54 -20.93
#